data_AF-A0A820I5Z5-F1
#
_entry.id   AF-A0A820I5Z5-F1
#
_cell.length_a   1.000
_cell.length_b   1.000
_cell.length_c   1.000
_cell.angle_alpha   90.00
_cell.angle_beta   90.00
_cell.angle_gamma   90.00
#
_symmetry.space_group_name_H-M   'P 1'
#
loop_
_entity.id
_entity.type
_entity.pdbx_description
1 polymer ?
#
loop_
_entity_poly.entity_id
_entity_poly.type
_entity_poly.pdbx_seq_one_letter_code
_entity_poly.pdbx_strand_id
1 'polypeptide(L)'
;MPPYWFLEFKTKIKRINLFEDIDETNEEDIKNQKISTIIFLILFTISIVALFLYSSLTPITKTVVVERPSLSDYQQLEEKYSNALLCPCTSVSNEYNKFISSFTPTFNQICLSDFVSDKWLNYINYRLFLETQYHFVWDFRHSAYGFFAMLRTLCVLAKQTIDDQLISFYSTILLTENTISEDIFLANINAIHDQFINASAADFIITLDSVILMGLVSNMVINQLETNWQLFLMLYSNNEFSGAWMARPYPIVGNCLYTSSVYCSITTGIYLRKLPNETSSDLWWVKYRAELQF
;
A
#
# COMPACT_ATOMS: atom_id res chain seq x y z
N MET A 1 67.47 54.35 -2.98
CA MET A 1 68.73 53.61 -2.84
C MET A 1 68.38 52.17 -2.48
N PRO A 2 68.76 51.15 -3.29
CA PRO A 2 68.55 49.77 -2.91
C PRO A 2 69.35 49.45 -1.64
N PRO A 3 68.82 48.62 -0.73
CA PRO A 3 69.51 48.27 0.51
C PRO A 3 70.88 47.63 0.24
N TYR A 4 71.86 47.90 1.10
CA TYR A 4 73.23 47.35 1.00
C TYR A 4 73.25 45.81 0.85
N TRP A 5 72.35 45.10 1.55
CA TRP A 5 72.22 43.65 1.46
C TRP A 5 71.80 43.16 0.08
N PHE A 6 71.03 43.95 -0.68
CA PHE A 6 70.60 43.59 -2.04
C PHE A 6 71.76 43.64 -3.03
N LEU A 7 72.69 44.58 -2.84
CA LEU A 7 73.91 44.69 -3.64
C LEU A 7 74.87 43.52 -3.37
N GLU A 8 75.09 43.16 -2.10
CA GLU A 8 75.89 41.97 -1.74
C GLU A 8 75.28 40.65 -2.23
N PHE A 9 73.95 40.54 -2.17
CA PHE A 9 73.25 39.36 -2.67
C PHE A 9 73.39 39.21 -4.18
N LYS A 10 73.25 40.31 -4.93
CA LYS A 10 73.41 40.34 -6.38
C LYS A 10 74.84 39.96 -6.82
N THR A 11 75.86 40.40 -6.08
CA THR A 11 77.25 40.05 -6.39
C THR A 11 77.56 38.59 -6.05
N LYS A 12 77.00 38.05 -4.97
CA LYS A 12 77.13 36.63 -4.62
C LYS A 12 76.44 35.72 -5.63
N ILE A 13 75.20 36.00 -6.04
CA ILE A 13 74.47 35.21 -7.05
C ILE A 13 75.21 35.16 -8.39
N LYS A 14 75.77 36.28 -8.83
CA LYS A 14 76.52 36.34 -10.10
C LYS A 14 77.80 35.50 -10.12
N ARG A 15 78.29 35.06 -8.96
CA ARG A 15 79.49 34.22 -8.83
C ARG A 15 79.18 32.73 -8.78
N ILE A 16 77.91 32.34 -8.67
CA ILE A 16 77.51 30.94 -8.59
C ILE A 16 77.52 30.34 -10.00
N ASN A 17 78.20 29.21 -10.15
CA ASN A 17 78.18 28.36 -11.33
C ASN A 17 77.92 26.92 -10.86
N LEU A 18 76.68 26.45 -10.94
CA LEU A 18 76.31 25.11 -10.48
C LEU A 18 76.79 24.00 -11.43
N PHE A 19 77.08 24.37 -12.68
CA PHE A 19 77.50 23.47 -13.75
C PHE A 19 78.97 23.70 -14.11
N GLU A 20 79.80 24.07 -13.13
CA GLU A 20 81.23 24.26 -13.32
C GLU A 20 81.91 22.94 -13.68
N ASP A 21 82.48 22.87 -14.88
CA ASP A 21 83.36 21.78 -15.30
C ASP A 21 84.82 22.19 -15.10
N ILE A 22 85.61 21.30 -14.49
CA ILE A 22 87.01 21.54 -14.10
C ILE A 22 87.92 21.57 -15.34
N ASP A 23 87.49 20.93 -16.43
CA ASP A 23 88.30 20.75 -17.64
C ASP A 23 88.01 21.79 -18.76
N GLU A 24 87.01 22.65 -18.59
CA GLU A 24 86.63 23.68 -19.58
C GLU A 24 87.23 25.07 -19.28
N THR A 25 88.23 25.50 -20.06
CA THR A 25 88.90 26.81 -19.92
C THR A 25 88.39 27.89 -20.88
N ASN A 26 87.46 27.58 -21.78
CA ASN A 26 86.98 28.50 -22.80
C ASN A 26 85.96 29.50 -22.21
N GLU A 27 86.11 30.79 -22.52
CA GLU A 27 85.25 31.85 -22.00
C GLU A 27 83.77 31.68 -22.41
N GLU A 28 83.52 31.12 -23.58
CA GLU A 28 82.17 30.87 -24.09
C GLU A 28 81.45 29.78 -23.28
N ASP A 29 82.17 28.73 -22.92
CA ASP A 29 81.63 27.60 -22.16
C ASP A 29 81.34 28.01 -20.72
N ILE A 30 82.25 28.75 -20.07
CA ILE A 30 82.02 29.34 -18.74
C ILE A 30 80.79 30.27 -18.74
N LYS A 31 80.56 31.01 -19.83
CA LYS A 31 79.38 31.89 -19.96
C LYS A 31 78.09 31.06 -20.09
N ASN A 32 78.11 29.99 -20.86
CA ASN A 32 76.98 29.07 -21.01
C ASN A 32 76.65 28.35 -19.69
N GLN A 33 77.65 27.87 -18.95
CA GLN A 33 77.46 27.25 -17.63
C GLN A 33 76.79 28.22 -16.63
N LYS A 34 77.22 29.49 -16.59
CA LYS A 34 76.59 30.53 -15.76
C LYS A 34 75.15 30.86 -16.18
N ILE A 35 74.87 30.90 -17.48
CA ILE A 35 73.50 31.11 -17.99
C ILE A 35 72.61 29.92 -17.62
N SER A 36 73.08 28.69 -17.82
CA SER A 36 72.39 27.46 -17.42
C SER A 36 72.12 27.42 -15.92
N THR A 37 73.06 27.88 -15.08
CA THR A 37 72.88 28.03 -13.63
C THR A 37 71.72 28.98 -13.30
N ILE A 38 71.65 30.14 -13.96
CA ILE A 38 70.56 31.11 -13.75
C ILE A 38 69.22 30.52 -14.18
N ILE A 39 69.16 29.89 -15.36
CA ILE A 39 67.95 29.25 -15.88
C ILE A 39 67.49 28.13 -14.94
N PHE A 40 68.40 27.28 -14.48
CA PHE A 40 68.12 26.21 -13.52
C PHE A 40 67.56 26.77 -12.22
N LEU A 41 68.19 27.79 -11.62
CA LEU A 41 67.70 28.39 -10.37
C LEU A 41 66.31 29.02 -10.54
N ILE A 42 66.03 29.67 -11.68
CA ILE A 42 64.71 30.22 -11.99
C ILE A 42 63.68 29.09 -12.10
N LEU A 43 63.95 28.06 -12.90
CA LEU A 43 63.04 26.92 -13.10
C LEU A 43 62.81 26.12 -11.82
N PHE A 44 63.85 25.93 -11.02
CA PHE A 44 63.79 25.27 -9.72
C PHE A 44 62.92 26.08 -8.74
N THR A 45 63.11 27.39 -8.69
CA THR A 45 62.27 28.28 -7.86
C THR A 45 60.82 28.24 -8.31
N ILE A 46 60.55 28.31 -9.62
CA ILE A 46 59.19 28.19 -10.19
C ILE A 46 58.57 26.85 -9.81
N SER A 47 59.32 25.75 -9.92
CA SER A 47 58.84 24.40 -9.56
C SER A 47 58.49 24.29 -8.08
N ILE A 48 59.32 24.82 -7.18
CA ILE A 48 59.04 24.85 -5.74
C ILE A 48 57.78 25.67 -5.45
N VAL A 49 57.66 26.86 -6.05
CA VAL A 49 56.49 27.72 -5.86
C VAL A 49 55.22 27.03 -6.37
N ALA A 50 55.29 26.37 -7.53
CA ALA A 50 54.16 25.61 -8.08
C ALA A 50 53.72 24.46 -7.15
N LEU A 51 54.67 23.68 -6.61
CA LEU A 51 54.38 22.61 -5.64
C LEU A 51 53.78 23.15 -4.34
N PHE A 52 54.31 24.25 -3.82
CA PHE A 52 53.80 24.89 -2.62
C PHE A 52 52.37 25.41 -2.81
N LEU A 53 52.10 26.07 -3.95
CA LEU A 53 50.77 26.54 -4.30
C LEU A 53 49.81 25.37 -4.45
N TYR A 54 50.19 24.31 -5.17
CA TYR A 54 49.38 23.12 -5.33
C TYR A 54 48.99 22.51 -3.97
N SER A 55 49.97 22.33 -3.08
CA SER A 55 49.74 21.79 -1.73
C SER A 55 48.82 22.70 -0.89
N SER A 56 49.01 24.01 -0.98
CA SER A 56 48.23 24.99 -0.19
C SER A 56 46.80 25.19 -0.71
N LEU A 57 46.59 25.02 -2.01
CA LEU A 57 45.30 25.23 -2.67
C LEU A 57 44.43 23.97 -2.71
N THR A 58 44.98 22.80 -2.36
CA THR A 58 44.21 21.56 -2.33
C THR A 58 43.26 21.59 -1.12
N PRO A 59 41.94 21.64 -1.33
CA PRO A 59 40.99 21.71 -0.23
C PRO A 59 41.02 20.41 0.58
N ILE A 60 41.08 20.54 1.90
CA ILE A 60 41.01 19.41 2.83
C ILE A 60 39.54 19.19 3.20
N THR A 61 39.01 18.00 2.91
CA THR A 61 37.71 17.58 3.40
C THR A 61 37.79 17.31 4.90
N LYS A 62 36.84 17.85 5.66
CA LYS A 62 36.72 17.60 7.10
C LYS A 62 35.37 16.97 7.40
N THR A 63 35.39 15.86 8.11
CA THR A 63 34.18 15.23 8.65
C THR A 63 33.80 15.92 9.95
N VAL A 64 32.57 16.44 10.02
CA VAL A 64 31.99 17.00 11.23
C VAL A 64 30.87 16.08 11.69
N VAL A 65 30.93 15.65 12.95
CA VAL A 65 29.92 14.77 13.54
C VAL A 65 28.98 15.63 14.39
N VAL A 66 27.68 15.53 14.11
CA VAL A 66 26.61 16.16 14.89
C VAL A 66 25.86 15.05 15.62
N GLU A 67 25.91 15.06 16.96
CA GLU A 67 25.23 14.06 17.76
C GLU A 67 23.75 14.42 17.92
N ARG A 68 22.86 13.45 17.63
CA ARG A 68 21.40 13.55 17.83
C ARG A 68 20.80 14.85 17.24
N PRO A 69 20.95 15.08 15.92
CA PRO A 69 20.38 16.26 15.29
C PRO A 69 18.85 16.28 15.46
N SER A 70 18.28 17.47 15.60
CA SER A 70 16.84 17.63 15.44
C SER A 70 16.43 17.48 13.97
N LEU A 71 15.13 17.28 13.70
CA LEU A 71 14.63 17.20 12.32
C LEU A 71 14.97 18.46 11.51
N SER A 72 14.87 19.64 12.14
CA SER A 72 15.23 20.89 11.47
C SER A 72 16.73 21.00 11.18
N ASP A 73 17.59 20.48 12.06
CA ASP A 73 19.03 20.46 11.81
C ASP A 73 19.35 19.55 10.62
N TYR A 74 18.72 18.38 10.56
CA TYR A 74 18.87 17.45 9.43
C TYR A 74 18.43 18.11 8.11
N GLN A 75 17.24 18.72 8.07
CA GLN A 75 16.73 19.37 6.85
C GLN A 75 17.66 20.49 6.35
N GLN A 76 18.20 21.32 7.25
CA GLN A 76 19.16 22.37 6.88
C GLN A 76 20.49 21.79 6.38
N LEU A 77 20.96 20.71 6.99
CA LEU A 77 22.19 20.02 6.58
C LEU A 77 22.02 19.29 5.24
N GLU A 78 20.85 18.70 5.01
CA GLU A 78 20.50 18.02 3.75
C GLU A 78 20.46 19.02 2.60
N GLU A 79 19.83 20.19 2.79
CA GLU A 79 19.80 21.26 1.78
C GLU A 79 21.21 21.74 1.39
N LYS A 80 22.12 21.81 2.37
CA LYS A 80 23.47 22.36 2.15
C LYS A 80 24.50 21.32 1.71
N TYR A 81 24.33 20.05 2.10
CA TYR A 81 25.32 18.99 1.95
C TYR A 81 24.74 17.65 1.46
N SER A 82 23.66 17.68 0.66
CA SER A 82 22.93 16.49 0.17
C SER A 82 23.80 15.31 -0.27
N ASN A 83 24.89 15.57 -0.99
CA ASN A 83 25.74 14.52 -1.58
C ASN A 83 26.79 13.94 -0.61
N ALA A 84 26.99 14.56 0.55
CA ALA A 84 28.02 14.18 1.51
C ALA A 84 27.48 13.92 2.93
N LEU A 85 26.18 14.21 3.16
CA LEU A 85 25.53 13.98 4.44
C LEU A 85 25.28 12.49 4.66
N LEU A 86 25.75 11.97 5.79
CA LEU A 86 25.46 10.62 6.25
C LEU A 86 24.80 10.70 7.61
N CYS A 87 23.55 10.23 7.70
CA CYS A 87 22.77 10.20 8.93
C CYS A 87 22.28 8.77 9.18
N PRO A 88 23.13 7.91 9.79
CA PRO A 88 22.78 6.51 10.02
C PRO A 88 21.63 6.39 11.01
N CYS A 89 20.69 5.49 10.71
CA CYS A 89 19.56 5.19 11.58
C CYS A 89 20.04 4.43 12.84
N THR A 90 19.39 4.68 13.97
CA THR A 90 19.62 3.90 15.20
C THR A 90 19.10 2.46 15.09
N SER A 91 18.05 2.27 14.29
CA SER A 91 17.50 0.97 13.91
C SER A 91 17.26 0.93 12.42
N VAL A 92 17.79 -0.11 11.76
CA VAL A 92 17.59 -0.34 10.32
C VAL A 92 16.19 -0.85 10.00
N SER A 93 15.52 -1.46 10.97
CA SER A 93 14.20 -2.05 10.82
C SER A 93 13.21 -1.31 11.72
N ASN A 94 12.18 -0.72 11.12
CA ASN A 94 11.14 0.00 11.84
C ASN A 94 9.76 -0.46 11.38
N GLU A 95 9.02 -1.10 12.28
CA GLU A 95 7.63 -1.48 12.04
C GLU A 95 6.74 -0.23 11.90
N TYR A 96 5.78 -0.30 10.97
CA TYR A 96 4.86 0.80 10.70
C TYR A 96 4.00 1.17 11.92
N ASN A 97 3.73 0.22 12.81
CA ASN A 97 3.04 0.46 14.09
C ASN A 97 3.74 1.47 15.02
N LYS A 98 5.04 1.75 14.84
CA LYS A 98 5.79 2.67 15.70
C LYS A 98 5.56 4.14 15.36
N PHE A 99 5.16 4.44 14.12
CA PHE A 99 5.05 5.81 13.62
C PHE A 99 3.70 6.12 12.95
N ILE A 100 2.90 5.13 12.57
CA ILE A 100 1.52 5.33 12.12
C ILE A 100 0.57 5.14 13.29
N SER A 101 -0.06 6.23 13.72
CA SER A 101 -0.80 6.30 14.99
C SER A 101 -2.14 5.57 14.97
N SER A 102 -2.89 5.61 13.87
CA SER A 102 -4.18 4.91 13.74
C SER A 102 -4.72 4.92 12.32
N PHE A 103 -5.24 3.78 11.88
CA PHE A 103 -6.11 3.66 10.71
C PHE A 103 -7.53 3.38 11.20
N THR A 104 -8.51 4.20 10.82
CA THR A 104 -9.89 4.05 11.29
C THR A 104 -10.79 3.66 10.11
N PRO A 105 -11.12 2.37 9.93
CA PRO A 105 -11.98 1.95 8.84
C PRO A 105 -13.41 2.43 9.05
N THR A 106 -14.05 2.89 7.97
CA THR A 106 -15.46 3.26 7.95
C THR A 106 -16.25 2.22 7.20
N PHE A 107 -17.19 1.56 7.87
CA PHE A 107 -18.06 0.56 7.26
C PHE A 107 -19.34 1.19 6.73
N ASN A 108 -19.95 0.54 5.74
CA ASN A 108 -21.23 0.96 5.18
C ASN A 108 -22.32 1.00 6.27
N GLN A 109 -23.20 2.00 6.23
CA GLN A 109 -24.28 2.19 7.20
C GLN A 109 -25.17 0.95 7.37
N ILE A 110 -25.35 0.15 6.31
CA ILE A 110 -26.14 -1.07 6.38
C ILE A 110 -25.55 -2.09 7.38
N CYS A 111 -24.22 -2.16 7.48
CA CYS A 111 -23.50 -3.04 8.41
C CYS A 111 -23.57 -2.57 9.86
N LEU A 112 -24.02 -1.34 10.09
CA LEU A 112 -24.25 -0.74 11.40
C LEU A 112 -25.75 -0.65 11.74
N SER A 113 -26.61 -1.08 10.83
CA SER A 113 -28.06 -0.97 10.96
C SER A 113 -28.68 -2.16 11.70
N ASP A 114 -29.93 -2.01 12.14
CA ASP A 114 -30.69 -3.10 12.74
C ASP A 114 -30.86 -4.31 11.81
N PHE A 115 -30.75 -4.13 10.48
CA PHE A 115 -30.95 -5.18 9.48
C PHE A 115 -29.94 -6.33 9.55
N VAL A 116 -28.79 -6.12 10.19
CA VAL A 116 -27.77 -7.16 10.42
C VAL A 116 -27.70 -7.61 11.89
N SER A 117 -28.57 -7.07 12.74
CA SER A 117 -28.59 -7.39 14.16
C SER A 117 -29.21 -8.76 14.46
N ASP A 118 -28.77 -9.39 15.55
CA ASP A 118 -29.40 -10.62 16.06
C ASP A 118 -30.90 -10.42 16.33
N LYS A 119 -31.28 -9.24 16.83
CA LYS A 119 -32.68 -8.91 17.14
C LYS A 119 -33.56 -8.97 15.89
N TRP A 120 -33.11 -8.39 14.78
CA TRP A 120 -33.85 -8.40 13.52
C TRP A 120 -33.94 -9.79 12.91
N LEU A 121 -32.82 -10.50 12.87
CA LEU A 121 -32.76 -11.86 12.34
C LEU A 121 -33.67 -12.80 13.14
N ASN A 122 -33.67 -12.72 14.47
CA ASN A 122 -34.56 -13.49 15.32
C ASN A 122 -36.04 -13.13 15.11
N TYR A 123 -36.35 -11.84 14.94
CA TYR A 123 -37.71 -11.37 14.69
C TYR A 123 -38.29 -11.93 13.38
N ILE A 124 -37.52 -11.87 12.28
CA ILE A 124 -37.96 -12.41 10.99
C ILE A 124 -38.06 -13.93 11.05
N ASN A 125 -37.08 -14.60 11.68
CA ASN A 125 -37.09 -16.05 11.80
C ASN A 125 -38.33 -16.54 12.58
N TYR A 126 -38.69 -15.87 13.68
CA TYR A 126 -39.85 -16.24 14.50
C TYR A 126 -41.20 -16.05 13.78
N ARG A 127 -41.34 -15.00 12.96
CA ARG A 127 -42.54 -14.76 12.14
C ARG A 127 -42.80 -15.89 11.13
N LEU A 128 -41.77 -16.59 10.67
CA LEU A 128 -41.92 -17.76 9.79
C LEU A 128 -42.64 -18.92 10.49
N PHE A 129 -42.42 -19.11 11.79
CA PHE A 129 -42.95 -20.25 12.52
C PHE A 129 -44.36 -20.03 13.10
N LEU A 130 -44.72 -18.78 13.46
CA LEU A 130 -46.01 -18.50 14.12
C LEU A 130 -47.18 -18.30 13.16
N GLU A 131 -46.95 -17.74 11.98
CA GLU A 131 -48.02 -17.48 11.03
C GLU A 131 -48.28 -18.76 10.22
N THR A 132 -48.98 -19.71 10.86
CA THR A 132 -49.53 -20.95 10.28
C THR A 132 -50.53 -20.72 9.13
N GLN A 133 -50.79 -19.47 8.78
CA GLN A 133 -51.57 -19.05 7.62
C GLN A 133 -50.64 -19.05 6.41
N TYR A 134 -50.64 -20.15 5.65
CA TYR A 134 -50.01 -20.34 4.33
C TYR A 134 -49.51 -19.05 3.66
N HIS A 135 -48.31 -18.58 4.03
CA HIS A 135 -47.64 -17.57 3.23
C HIS A 135 -47.16 -18.28 1.98
N PHE A 136 -47.58 -17.78 0.82
CA PHE A 136 -47.13 -18.31 -0.45
C PHE A 136 -45.59 -18.33 -0.47
N VAL A 137 -45.01 -19.33 -1.13
CA VAL A 137 -43.57 -19.51 -1.29
C VAL A 137 -42.87 -18.25 -1.86
N TRP A 138 -43.64 -17.39 -2.53
CA TRP A 138 -43.22 -16.10 -3.09
C TRP A 138 -43.25 -14.92 -2.11
N ASP A 139 -43.72 -15.11 -0.88
CA ASP A 139 -43.74 -14.07 0.13
C ASP A 139 -42.31 -13.74 0.57
N PHE A 140 -41.98 -12.45 0.55
CA PHE A 140 -40.67 -11.96 0.97
C PHE A 140 -40.27 -12.48 2.34
N ARG A 141 -41.22 -12.61 3.29
CA ARG A 141 -40.93 -13.08 4.65
C ARG A 141 -40.24 -14.45 4.65
N HIS A 142 -40.53 -15.29 3.66
CA HIS A 142 -39.91 -16.61 3.52
C HIS A 142 -38.43 -16.57 3.15
N SER A 143 -38.02 -15.61 2.32
CA SER A 143 -36.61 -15.46 1.90
C SER A 143 -35.88 -14.34 2.65
N ALA A 144 -36.60 -13.50 3.39
CA ALA A 144 -36.09 -12.33 4.10
C ALA A 144 -34.97 -12.69 5.07
N TYR A 145 -35.17 -13.75 5.88
CA TYR A 145 -34.14 -14.21 6.82
C TYR A 145 -32.85 -14.53 6.07
N GLY A 146 -32.94 -15.26 4.95
CA GLY A 146 -31.81 -15.59 4.09
C GLY A 146 -31.05 -14.36 3.59
N PHE A 147 -31.76 -13.36 3.05
CA PHE A 147 -31.14 -12.14 2.58
C PHE A 147 -30.43 -11.35 3.68
N PHE A 148 -31.08 -11.16 4.83
CA PHE A 148 -30.49 -10.40 5.93
C PHE A 148 -29.36 -11.17 6.63
N ALA A 149 -29.45 -12.50 6.70
CA ALA A 149 -28.38 -13.35 7.20
C ALA A 149 -27.16 -13.27 6.27
N MET A 150 -27.35 -13.34 4.95
CA MET A 150 -26.27 -13.16 3.97
C MET A 150 -25.64 -11.77 4.09
N LEU A 151 -26.45 -10.72 4.19
CA LEU A 151 -25.98 -9.35 4.39
C LEU A 151 -25.14 -9.21 5.66
N ARG A 152 -25.58 -9.81 6.77
CA ARG A 152 -24.78 -9.85 8.02
C ARG A 152 -23.44 -10.55 7.79
N THR A 153 -23.44 -11.69 7.11
CA THR A 153 -22.21 -12.43 6.81
C THR A 153 -21.25 -11.60 5.97
N LEU A 154 -21.74 -10.88 4.96
CA LEU A 154 -20.92 -9.97 4.15
C LEU A 154 -20.30 -8.84 4.99
N CYS A 155 -21.07 -8.27 5.90
CA CYS A 155 -20.59 -7.24 6.82
C CYS A 155 -19.52 -7.75 7.80
N VAL A 156 -19.73 -8.95 8.35
CA VAL A 156 -18.75 -9.60 9.23
C VAL A 156 -17.47 -9.93 8.47
N LEU A 157 -17.60 -10.48 7.26
CA LEU A 157 -16.47 -10.79 6.40
C LEU A 157 -15.67 -9.52 6.07
N ALA A 158 -16.34 -8.45 5.63
CA ALA A 158 -15.67 -7.18 5.32
C ALA A 158 -14.90 -6.64 6.52
N LYS A 159 -15.49 -6.71 7.72
CA LYS A 159 -14.81 -6.30 8.95
C LYS A 159 -13.57 -7.15 9.22
N GLN A 160 -13.72 -8.47 9.17
CA GLN A 160 -12.60 -9.40 9.42
C GLN A 160 -11.47 -9.20 8.41
N THR A 161 -11.78 -9.06 7.12
CA THR A 161 -10.76 -8.79 6.09
C THR A 161 -9.98 -7.52 6.41
N ILE A 162 -10.65 -6.44 6.82
CA ILE A 162 -9.96 -5.20 7.21
C ILE A 162 -9.13 -5.40 8.48
N ASP A 163 -9.66 -6.06 9.50
CA ASP A 163 -8.94 -6.32 10.75
C ASP A 163 -7.66 -7.15 10.49
N ASP A 164 -7.74 -8.18 9.64
CA ASP A 164 -6.61 -9.03 9.25
C ASP A 164 -5.57 -8.25 8.43
N GLN A 165 -6.02 -7.42 7.50
CA GLN A 165 -5.15 -6.56 6.68
C GLN A 165 -4.46 -5.48 7.52
N LEU A 166 -5.11 -4.97 8.56
CA LEU A 166 -4.50 -4.02 9.48
C LEU A 166 -3.36 -4.67 10.28
N ILE A 167 -3.53 -5.92 10.72
CA ILE A 167 -2.46 -6.68 11.38
C ILE A 167 -1.24 -6.78 10.45
N SER A 168 -1.46 -7.15 9.18
CA SER A 168 -0.40 -7.24 8.17
C SER A 168 0.29 -5.88 7.94
N PHE A 169 -0.49 -4.83 7.73
CA PHE A 169 0.00 -3.46 7.54
C PHE A 169 0.88 -2.99 8.70
N TYR A 170 0.42 -3.16 9.94
CA TYR A 170 1.16 -2.71 11.12
C TYR A 170 2.42 -3.52 11.39
N SER A 171 2.46 -4.78 10.94
CA SER A 171 3.64 -5.64 11.00
C SER A 171 4.65 -5.39 9.87
N THR A 172 4.29 -4.57 8.88
CA THR A 172 5.18 -4.23 7.76
C THR A 172 6.37 -3.44 8.29
N ILE A 173 7.56 -3.72 7.74
CA ILE A 173 8.82 -3.13 8.17
C ILE A 173 9.33 -2.16 7.11
N LEU A 174 9.66 -0.95 7.52
CA LEU A 174 10.48 -0.01 6.74
C LEU A 174 11.97 -0.30 7.01
N LEU A 175 12.71 -0.63 5.95
CA LEU A 175 14.15 -0.91 6.00
C LEU A 175 14.95 0.31 5.54
N THR A 176 15.68 0.95 6.45
CA THR A 176 16.50 2.13 6.16
C THR A 176 17.81 2.13 6.94
N GLU A 177 18.94 2.07 6.26
CA GLU A 177 20.26 2.17 6.90
C GLU A 177 20.59 3.61 7.31
N ASN A 178 20.19 4.56 6.47
CA ASN A 178 20.34 5.99 6.69
C ASN A 178 18.97 6.67 6.65
N THR A 179 18.92 7.87 7.23
CA THR A 179 17.74 8.74 7.18
C THR A 179 17.40 9.01 5.72
N ILE A 180 16.13 8.78 5.37
CA ILE A 180 15.58 9.02 4.05
C ILE A 180 14.92 10.40 3.99
N SER A 181 14.85 10.98 2.79
CA SER A 181 14.15 12.24 2.59
C SER A 181 12.64 12.09 2.81
N GLU A 182 11.98 13.20 3.09
CA GLU A 182 10.52 13.25 3.28
C GLU A 182 9.76 12.72 2.07
N ASP A 183 10.20 13.06 0.85
CA ASP A 183 9.59 12.57 -0.39
C ASP A 183 9.65 11.05 -0.51
N ILE A 184 10.80 10.45 -0.19
CA ILE A 184 10.97 8.99 -0.21
C ILE A 184 10.13 8.34 0.87
N PHE A 185 10.07 8.94 2.08
CA PHE A 185 9.23 8.45 3.16
C PHE A 185 7.75 8.45 2.74
N LEU A 186 7.24 9.57 2.21
CA LEU A 186 5.86 9.70 1.74
C LEU A 186 5.56 8.73 0.59
N ALA A 187 6.50 8.54 -0.35
CA ALA A 187 6.34 7.58 -1.43
C ALA A 187 6.20 6.13 -0.92
N ASN A 188 7.01 5.73 0.07
CA ASN A 188 6.90 4.41 0.69
C ASN A 188 5.56 4.23 1.43
N ILE A 189 5.13 5.25 2.17
CA ILE A 189 3.86 5.23 2.89
C ILE A 189 2.68 5.09 1.91
N ASN A 190 2.67 5.88 0.83
CA ASN A 190 1.62 5.82 -0.18
C ASN A 190 1.60 4.47 -0.90
N ALA A 191 2.76 3.89 -1.22
CA ALA A 191 2.84 2.58 -1.86
C ALA A 191 2.25 1.47 -0.96
N ILE A 192 2.60 1.46 0.33
CA ILE A 192 2.05 0.49 1.29
C ILE A 192 0.56 0.74 1.57
N HIS A 193 0.12 1.99 1.59
CA HIS A 193 -1.29 2.35 1.70
C HIS A 193 -2.10 1.80 0.50
N ASP A 194 -1.62 2.01 -0.72
CA ASP A 194 -2.29 1.52 -1.92
C ASP A 194 -2.27 -0.02 -1.98
N GLN A 195 -1.18 -0.64 -1.53
CA GLN A 195 -1.12 -2.09 -1.37
C GLN A 195 -2.17 -2.59 -0.37
N PHE A 196 -2.33 -1.93 0.77
CA PHE A 196 -3.35 -2.28 1.76
C PHE A 196 -4.77 -2.22 1.17
N ILE A 197 -5.10 -1.16 0.43
CA ILE A 197 -6.42 -1.03 -0.23
C ILE A 197 -6.65 -2.17 -1.22
N ASN A 198 -5.69 -2.39 -2.13
CA ASN A 198 -5.83 -3.38 -3.18
C ASN A 198 -5.85 -4.81 -2.65
N ALA A 199 -5.01 -5.13 -1.66
CA ALA A 199 -4.98 -6.44 -1.01
C ALA A 199 -6.26 -6.70 -0.23
N SER A 200 -6.77 -5.70 0.50
CA SER A 200 -8.05 -5.82 1.23
C SER A 200 -9.22 -6.13 0.29
N ALA A 201 -9.31 -5.42 -0.85
CA ALA A 201 -10.36 -5.66 -1.83
C ALA A 201 -10.22 -7.05 -2.47
N ALA A 202 -9.00 -7.45 -2.84
CA ALA A 202 -8.73 -8.76 -3.44
C ALA A 202 -9.07 -9.91 -2.46
N ASP A 203 -8.62 -9.82 -1.21
CA ASP A 203 -8.87 -10.85 -0.19
C ASP A 203 -10.35 -11.00 0.14
N PHE A 204 -11.08 -9.88 0.19
CA PHE A 204 -12.52 -9.91 0.36
C PHE A 204 -13.20 -10.65 -0.81
N ILE A 205 -12.85 -10.32 -2.06
CA ILE A 205 -13.42 -10.95 -3.25
C ILE A 205 -13.07 -12.44 -3.31
N ILE A 206 -11.80 -12.81 -3.07
CA ILE A 206 -11.36 -14.21 -3.08
C ILE A 206 -12.13 -15.02 -2.03
N THR A 207 -12.30 -14.46 -0.82
CA THR A 207 -13.04 -15.13 0.24
C THR A 207 -14.52 -15.25 -0.10
N LEU A 208 -15.12 -14.18 -0.64
CA LEU A 208 -16.50 -14.15 -1.08
C LEU A 208 -16.76 -15.19 -2.18
N ASP A 209 -15.92 -15.22 -3.21
CA ASP A 209 -16.00 -16.18 -4.30
C ASP A 209 -15.86 -17.61 -3.78
N SER A 210 -14.95 -17.85 -2.83
CA SER A 210 -14.80 -19.17 -2.19
C SER A 210 -16.08 -19.59 -1.46
N VAL A 211 -16.73 -18.68 -0.73
CA VAL A 211 -18.01 -18.92 -0.06
C VAL A 211 -19.13 -19.20 -1.07
N ILE A 212 -19.21 -18.41 -2.14
CA ILE A 212 -20.19 -18.60 -3.22
C ILE A 212 -19.96 -19.95 -3.89
N LEU A 213 -18.73 -20.29 -4.28
CA LEU A 213 -18.37 -21.56 -4.91
C LEU A 213 -18.73 -22.76 -4.02
N MET A 214 -18.47 -22.69 -2.71
CA MET A 214 -18.94 -23.73 -1.77
C MET A 214 -20.47 -23.84 -1.75
N GLY A 215 -21.17 -22.70 -1.80
CA GLY A 215 -22.62 -22.65 -1.95
C GLY A 215 -23.13 -23.26 -3.25
N LEU A 216 -22.39 -23.13 -4.35
CA LEU A 216 -22.73 -23.63 -5.68
C LEU A 216 -22.48 -25.14 -5.84
N VAL A 217 -21.32 -25.64 -5.39
CA VAL A 217 -20.92 -27.04 -5.58
C VAL A 217 -21.73 -27.99 -4.70
N SER A 218 -22.08 -27.55 -3.49
CA SER A 218 -22.80 -28.41 -2.54
C SER A 218 -24.29 -28.06 -2.42
N ASN A 219 -24.77 -27.00 -3.09
CA ASN A 219 -26.05 -26.34 -2.79
C ASN A 219 -26.21 -25.96 -1.28
N MET A 220 -25.25 -26.24 -0.39
CA MET A 220 -25.46 -26.32 1.06
C MET A 220 -25.76 -24.96 1.71
N VAL A 221 -25.09 -23.89 1.29
CA VAL A 221 -25.26 -22.56 1.92
C VAL A 221 -26.56 -21.87 1.48
N ILE A 222 -26.92 -22.01 0.20
CA ILE A 222 -28.16 -21.47 -0.36
C ILE A 222 -29.36 -22.33 0.09
N ASN A 223 -29.15 -23.65 0.26
CA ASN A 223 -30.13 -24.56 0.87
C ASN A 223 -30.35 -24.27 2.36
N GLN A 224 -29.33 -23.88 3.12
CA GLN A 224 -29.48 -23.53 4.55
C GLN A 224 -30.37 -22.30 4.78
N LEU A 225 -30.54 -21.45 3.77
CA LEU A 225 -31.37 -20.25 3.83
C LEU A 225 -32.72 -20.42 3.09
N GLU A 226 -33.02 -21.64 2.61
CA GLU A 226 -34.27 -22.03 1.92
C GLU A 226 -34.66 -21.13 0.72
N THR A 227 -33.68 -20.48 0.10
CA THR A 227 -33.94 -19.54 -1.01
C THR A 227 -34.11 -20.27 -2.36
N ASN A 228 -33.66 -21.51 -2.48
CA ASN A 228 -33.70 -22.33 -3.69
C ASN A 228 -34.40 -23.70 -3.50
N TRP A 229 -34.61 -24.15 -2.27
CA TRP A 229 -35.36 -25.38 -1.92
C TRP A 229 -36.50 -25.06 -0.97
N GLN A 230 -37.54 -25.90 -0.98
CA GLN A 230 -38.67 -25.81 -0.08
C GLN A 230 -38.95 -27.20 0.52
N LEU A 231 -39.32 -27.22 1.80
CA LEU A 231 -39.83 -28.42 2.46
C LEU A 231 -41.33 -28.52 2.20
N PHE A 232 -41.74 -29.52 1.43
CA PHE A 232 -43.15 -29.83 1.23
C PHE A 232 -43.60 -30.88 2.23
N LEU A 233 -44.55 -30.52 3.09
CA LEU A 233 -45.14 -31.43 4.08
C LEU A 233 -46.52 -31.88 3.57
N MET A 234 -46.68 -33.18 3.34
CA MET A 234 -47.96 -33.82 3.06
C MET A 234 -48.51 -34.45 4.33
N LEU A 235 -49.76 -34.09 4.65
CA LEU A 235 -50.58 -34.75 5.65
C LEU A 235 -51.39 -35.85 4.98
N TYR A 236 -51.15 -37.09 5.38
CA TYR A 236 -51.98 -38.21 4.98
C TYR A 236 -53.20 -38.34 5.89
N SER A 237 -54.24 -39.03 5.39
CA SER A 237 -55.51 -39.23 6.10
C SER A 237 -55.38 -40.00 7.43
N ASN A 238 -54.24 -40.65 7.66
CA ASN A 238 -53.88 -41.36 8.90
C ASN A 238 -53.11 -40.47 9.91
N ASN A 239 -53.06 -39.14 9.71
CA ASN A 239 -52.25 -38.20 10.48
C ASN A 239 -50.74 -38.46 10.41
N GLU A 240 -50.26 -39.24 9.44
CA GLU A 240 -48.83 -39.35 9.17
C GLU A 240 -48.36 -38.16 8.31
N PHE A 241 -47.21 -37.61 8.68
CA PHE A 241 -46.55 -36.57 7.92
C PHE A 241 -45.46 -37.19 7.04
N SER A 242 -45.47 -36.87 5.75
CA SER A 242 -44.32 -37.10 4.87
C SER A 242 -43.77 -35.76 4.40
N GLY A 243 -42.46 -35.61 4.53
CA GLY A 243 -41.73 -34.44 4.07
C GLY A 243 -40.86 -34.78 2.87
N ALA A 244 -40.93 -33.95 1.83
CA ALA A 244 -39.99 -34.00 0.71
C ALA A 244 -39.36 -32.64 0.50
N TRP A 245 -38.04 -32.60 0.42
CA TRP A 245 -37.32 -31.43 -0.07
C TRP A 245 -37.45 -31.39 -1.59
N MET A 246 -37.99 -30.29 -2.10
CA MET A 246 -38.10 -30.07 -3.53
C MET A 246 -37.45 -28.74 -3.89
N ALA A 247 -36.76 -28.69 -5.04
CA ALA A 247 -36.26 -27.43 -5.56
C ALA A 247 -37.45 -26.50 -5.84
N ARG A 248 -37.30 -25.21 -5.57
CA ARG A 248 -38.34 -24.21 -5.83
C ARG A 248 -38.59 -24.14 -7.35
N PRO A 249 -39.83 -24.36 -7.82
CA PRO A 249 -40.15 -24.22 -9.23
C PRO A 249 -40.24 -22.72 -9.55
N TYR A 250 -39.14 -22.15 -10.03
CA TYR A 250 -39.20 -20.83 -10.64
C TYR A 250 -39.82 -20.93 -12.04
N PRO A 251 -40.67 -19.97 -12.47
CA PRO A 251 -41.18 -19.96 -13.83
C PRO A 251 -39.99 -19.89 -14.78
N ILE A 252 -39.76 -21.00 -15.47
CA ILE A 252 -38.64 -21.23 -16.36
C ILE A 252 -38.73 -20.21 -17.51
N VAL A 253 -37.94 -19.14 -17.46
CA VAL A 253 -37.73 -18.27 -18.63
C VAL A 253 -36.53 -18.82 -19.40
N GLY A 254 -36.75 -19.72 -20.35
CA GLY A 254 -35.72 -20.35 -21.21
C GLY A 254 -35.38 -21.81 -20.87
N ASN A 255 -34.56 -22.51 -21.67
CA ASN A 255 -34.27 -23.97 -21.56
C ASN A 255 -33.50 -24.41 -20.30
N CYS A 256 -34.08 -24.22 -19.12
CA CYS A 256 -33.55 -24.70 -17.85
C CYS A 256 -34.21 -26.03 -17.46
N LEU A 257 -33.61 -27.13 -17.90
CA LEU A 257 -34.12 -28.50 -17.70
C LEU A 257 -33.70 -29.14 -16.36
N TYR A 258 -32.79 -28.53 -15.60
CA TYR A 258 -32.28 -29.08 -14.34
C TYR A 258 -32.39 -28.05 -13.22
N THR A 259 -33.13 -28.41 -12.17
CA THR A 259 -33.36 -27.63 -10.96
C THR A 259 -32.11 -27.40 -10.09
N SER A 260 -30.97 -27.95 -10.49
CA SER A 260 -29.69 -27.90 -9.79
C SER A 260 -28.56 -27.24 -10.60
N SER A 261 -28.87 -26.62 -11.75
CA SER A 261 -27.87 -25.97 -12.60
C SER A 261 -27.61 -24.53 -12.14
N VAL A 262 -26.33 -24.17 -11.97
CA VAL A 262 -25.86 -22.81 -11.64
C VAL A 262 -26.28 -21.77 -12.70
N TYR A 263 -26.55 -22.22 -13.93
CA TYR A 263 -27.04 -21.39 -15.03
C TYR A 263 -28.56 -21.13 -14.97
N CYS A 264 -29.25 -21.73 -14.01
CA CYS A 264 -30.69 -21.58 -13.78
C CYS A 264 -30.93 -20.82 -12.48
N SER A 265 -30.37 -19.61 -12.41
CA SER A 265 -30.65 -18.65 -11.34
C SER A 265 -31.71 -17.66 -11.82
N ILE A 266 -32.75 -17.43 -11.01
CA ILE A 266 -33.67 -16.32 -11.21
C ILE A 266 -33.38 -15.29 -10.14
N THR A 267 -33.27 -14.03 -10.56
CA THR A 267 -33.05 -12.90 -9.66
C THR A 267 -34.22 -12.81 -8.68
N THR A 268 -33.96 -13.13 -7.43
CA THR A 268 -34.90 -12.90 -6.33
C THR A 268 -34.77 -11.46 -5.88
N GLY A 269 -35.84 -10.68 -5.97
CA GLY A 269 -35.88 -9.26 -5.59
C GLY A 269 -36.96 -8.98 -4.55
N ILE A 270 -36.90 -7.80 -3.93
CA ILE A 270 -37.96 -7.31 -3.05
C ILE A 270 -39.08 -6.75 -3.93
N TYR A 271 -40.21 -7.47 -4.02
CA TYR A 271 -41.39 -7.02 -4.75
C TYR A 271 -42.33 -6.30 -3.78
N LEU A 272 -42.45 -4.98 -3.91
CA LEU A 272 -43.40 -4.20 -3.12
C LEU A 272 -44.79 -4.25 -3.77
N ARG A 273 -45.79 -4.64 -2.99
CA ARG A 273 -47.20 -4.63 -3.40
C ARG A 273 -47.74 -3.20 -3.38
N LYS A 274 -48.34 -2.73 -4.48
CA LYS A 274 -49.16 -1.52 -4.50
C LYS A 274 -50.49 -1.80 -3.76
N LEU A 275 -50.84 -0.96 -2.77
CA LEU A 275 -52.07 -1.06 -1.96
C LEU A 275 -53.32 -0.60 -2.77
N PRO A 276 -54.57 -0.79 -2.30
CA PRO A 276 -55.51 -1.83 -2.72
C PRO A 276 -56.69 -1.26 -3.55
N ASN A 277 -56.47 -0.22 -4.37
CA ASN A 277 -57.55 0.42 -5.13
C ASN A 277 -57.59 0.05 -6.62
N GLU A 278 -56.87 -0.99 -7.06
CA GLU A 278 -56.94 -1.48 -8.43
C GLU A 278 -57.65 -2.84 -8.47
N THR A 279 -58.75 -2.89 -9.23
CA THR A 279 -59.56 -4.08 -9.47
C THR A 279 -58.73 -5.21 -10.08
N SER A 280 -59.10 -6.44 -9.73
CA SER A 280 -58.44 -7.74 -9.97
C SER A 280 -57.85 -8.03 -11.37
N SER A 281 -58.05 -7.20 -12.38
CA SER A 281 -57.59 -7.42 -13.75
C SER A 281 -56.20 -6.87 -14.07
N ASP A 282 -55.62 -6.01 -13.23
CA ASP A 282 -54.33 -5.35 -13.50
C ASP A 282 -53.24 -5.66 -12.44
N LEU A 283 -53.04 -6.95 -12.16
CA LEU A 283 -51.98 -7.45 -11.27
C LEU A 283 -50.59 -7.36 -11.95
N TRP A 284 -50.02 -6.16 -12.04
CA TRP A 284 -48.64 -5.98 -12.50
C TRP A 284 -47.69 -5.79 -11.31
N TRP A 285 -46.84 -6.79 -11.05
CA TRP A 285 -45.76 -6.70 -10.07
C TRP A 285 -44.71 -5.69 -10.56
N VAL A 286 -44.47 -4.62 -9.80
CA VAL A 286 -43.39 -3.68 -10.10
C VAL A 286 -42.06 -4.35 -9.76
N LYS A 287 -41.27 -4.67 -10.78
CA LYS A 287 -39.94 -5.25 -10.65
C LYS A 287 -38.97 -4.16 -10.19
N TYR A 288 -38.78 -4.01 -8.88
CA TYR A 288 -37.63 -3.26 -8.38
C TYR A 288 -36.39 -4.12 -8.49
N ARG A 289 -35.53 -3.79 -9.44
CA ARG A 289 -34.17 -4.30 -9.49
C ARG A 289 -33.38 -3.53 -8.44
N ALA A 290 -33.12 -4.15 -7.29
CA ALA A 290 -32.04 -3.69 -6.43
C ALA A 290 -30.73 -4.08 -7.12
N GLU A 291 -30.21 -3.20 -7.96
CA GLU A 291 -28.80 -3.29 -8.35
C GLU A 291 -28.00 -2.94 -7.10
N LEU A 292 -27.46 -3.96 -6.43
CA LEU A 292 -26.31 -3.77 -5.57
C LEU A 292 -25.17 -3.36 -6.50
N GLN A 293 -25.03 -2.06 -6.71
CA GLN A 293 -23.83 -1.49 -7.31
C GLN A 293 -22.75 -1.61 -6.23
N PHE A 294 -21.84 -2.56 -6.45
CA PHE A 294 -20.56 -2.65 -5.75
C PHE A 294 -19.61 -1.58 -6.30
#